data_AF-A0A3M1E105-F1
#
_entry.id   AF-A0A3M1E105-F1
#
_cell.length_a   1.000
_cell.length_b   1.000
_cell.length_c   1.000
_cell.angle_alpha   90.00
_cell.angle_beta   90.00
_cell.angle_gamma   90.00
#
_symmetry.space_group_name_H-M   'P 1'
#
loop_
_entity.id
_entity.type
_entity.pdbx_description
1 polymer ?
#
loop_
_entity_poly.entity_id
_entity_poly.type
_entity_poly.pdbx_seq_one_letter_code
_entity_poly.pdbx_strand_id
1 'polypeptide(L)'
;MAGITFDGAGAVVEHDPPRRHVVETRGGAVSRWVWTLTPEGEETRISLRLEYTVPVAVVGRLAEKLLLSQNKKAADEGMANLQRIFRAL
;
A
#
# COMPACT_ATOMS: atom_id res chain seq x y z
N MET A 1 7.74 -4.59 -4.10
CA MET A 1 8.30 -5.32 -2.95
C MET A 1 9.45 -6.19 -3.44
N ALA A 2 10.71 -5.78 -3.23
CA ALA A 2 11.91 -6.39 -3.82
C ALA A 2 12.35 -7.74 -3.20
N GLY A 3 11.41 -8.53 -2.67
CA GLY A 3 11.70 -9.81 -2.02
C GLY A 3 12.34 -9.71 -0.62
N ILE A 4 12.33 -8.53 0.00
CA ILE A 4 12.89 -8.31 1.34
C ILE A 4 11.82 -8.64 2.39
N THR A 5 12.17 -9.50 3.35
CA THR A 5 11.31 -9.84 4.49
C THR A 5 11.60 -8.91 5.66
N PHE A 6 10.55 -8.44 6.32
CA PHE A 6 10.63 -7.59 7.50
C PHE A 6 9.76 -8.17 8.61
N ASP A 7 10.32 -8.33 9.80
CA ASP A 7 9.52 -8.62 10.98
C ASP A 7 8.78 -7.36 11.44
N GLY A 8 7.48 -7.49 11.70
CA GLY A 8 6.66 -6.35 12.11
C GLY A 8 5.25 -6.74 12.49
N ALA A 9 4.50 -5.75 12.96
CA ALA A 9 3.09 -5.87 13.28
C ALA A 9 2.30 -4.78 12.57
N GLY A 10 1.07 -5.11 12.16
CA GLY A 10 0.11 -4.18 11.58
C GLY A 10 -1.08 -3.97 12.51
N ALA A 11 -1.58 -2.74 12.59
CA ALA A 11 -2.79 -2.41 13.34
C ALA A 11 -3.71 -1.52 12.49
N VAL A 12 -5.01 -1.79 12.57
CA VAL A 12 -6.03 -0.89 12.04
C VAL A 12 -6.15 0.28 13.00
N VAL A 13 -5.80 1.48 12.53
CA VAL A 13 -5.86 2.72 13.34
C VAL A 13 -7.07 3.57 13.00
N GLU A 14 -7.72 3.30 11.87
CA GLU A 14 -8.97 3.96 11.46
C GLU A 14 -9.84 2.97 10.69
N HIS A 15 -11.13 2.93 11.02
CA HIS A 15 -12.13 2.14 10.31
C HIS A 15 -13.46 2.87 10.31
N ASP A 16 -13.79 3.48 9.17
CA ASP A 16 -15.05 4.20 8.93
C ASP A 16 -15.70 3.65 7.65
N PRO A 17 -16.49 2.56 7.75
CA PRO A 17 -17.12 1.94 6.59
C PRO A 17 -18.23 2.81 5.97
N PRO A 18 -18.40 2.80 4.64
CA PRO A 18 -17.52 2.17 3.65
C PRO A 18 -16.33 3.07 3.24
N ARG A 19 -16.25 4.30 3.78
CA ARG A 19 -15.47 5.40 3.22
C ARG A 19 -13.97 5.25 3.37
N ARG A 20 -13.50 4.72 4.50
CA ARG A 20 -12.10 4.84 4.88
C ARG A 20 -11.60 3.71 5.78
N HIS A 21 -10.37 3.29 5.51
CA HIS A 21 -9.68 2.29 6.31
C HIS A 21 -8.19 2.61 6.34
N VAL A 22 -7.61 2.68 7.54
CA VAL A 22 -6.20 2.99 7.71
C VAL A 22 -5.51 1.92 8.54
N VAL A 23 -4.41 1.41 7.99
CA VAL A 23 -3.53 0.44 8.65
C VAL A 23 -2.15 1.06 8.82
N GLU A 24 -1.60 0.93 10.02
CA GLU A 24 -0.20 1.27 10.29
C GLU A 24 0.61 0.01 10.57
N THR A 25 1.85 -0.03 10.08
CA THR A 25 2.81 -1.07 10.41
C THR A 25 3.95 -0.51 11.25
N ARG A 26 4.44 -1.32 12.19
CA ARG A 26 5.62 -1.06 13.01
C ARG A 26 6.61 -2.21 12.90
N GLY A 27 7.88 -1.96 13.20
CA GLY A 27 8.96 -2.95 13.10
C GLY A 27 9.90 -2.64 11.93
N GLY A 28 10.33 -3.68 11.21
CA GLY A 28 11.31 -3.60 10.13
C GLY A 28 10.87 -2.77 8.92
N ALA A 29 9.58 -2.56 8.74
CA ALA A 29 9.02 -1.64 7.74
C ALA A 29 7.89 -0.81 8.38
N VAL A 30 8.18 0.46 8.65
CA VAL A 30 7.17 1.42 9.14
C VAL A 30 6.41 1.98 7.95
N SER A 31 5.09 1.83 7.96
CA SER A 31 4.22 2.32 6.88
C SER A 31 2.82 2.67 7.38
N ARG A 32 2.13 3.51 6.61
CA ARG A 32 0.73 3.89 6.77
C ARG A 32 0.02 3.69 5.44
N TRP A 33 -0.97 2.82 5.44
CA TRP A 33 -1.81 2.46 4.29
C TRP A 33 -3.16 3.14 4.48
N VAL A 34 -3.45 4.14 3.66
CA VAL A 34 -4.72 4.87 3.69
C VAL A 34 -5.55 4.43 2.49
N TRP A 35 -6.59 3.67 2.76
CA TRP A 35 -7.60 3.27 1.78
C TRP A 35 -8.77 4.26 1.85
N THR A 36 -9.17 4.80 0.70
CA THR A 36 -10.35 5.65 0.58
C THR A 36 -11.24 5.11 -0.53
N LEU A 37 -12.53 4.96 -0.23
CA LEU A 37 -13.53 4.52 -1.18
C LEU A 37 -14.51 5.67 -1.39
N THR A 38 -14.63 6.12 -2.64
CA THR A 38 -15.54 7.19 -3.03
C THR A 38 -16.50 6.69 -4.10
N PRO A 39 -17.81 6.93 -3.96
CA PRO A 39 -18.76 6.67 -5.05
C PRO A 39 -18.38 7.47 -6.30
N GLU A 40 -18.48 6.84 -7.46
CA GLU A 40 -18.27 7.46 -8.77
C GLU A 40 -19.37 6.97 -9.73
N GLY A 41 -20.55 7.60 -9.64
CA GLY A 41 -21.74 7.13 -10.35
C GLY A 41 -22.18 5.77 -9.81
N GLU A 42 -22.31 4.78 -10.69
CA GLU A 42 -22.60 3.38 -10.35
C GLU A 42 -21.34 2.59 -9.97
N GLU A 43 -20.15 3.19 -10.08
CA GLU A 43 -18.88 2.57 -9.73
C GLU A 43 -18.36 3.06 -8.36
N THR A 44 -17.31 2.41 -7.87
CA THR A 44 -16.55 2.86 -6.70
C THR A 44 -15.11 3.09 -7.10
N ARG A 45 -14.61 4.30 -6.83
CA ARG A 45 -13.18 4.60 -6.92
C ARG A 45 -12.52 4.22 -5.60
N ILE A 46 -11.59 3.27 -5.67
CA ILE A 46 -10.76 2.86 -4.54
C ILE A 46 -9.38 3.49 -4.72
N SER A 47 -8.97 4.29 -3.75
CA SER A 47 -7.65 4.93 -3.71
C SER A 47 -6.80 4.35 -2.58
N LEU A 48 -5.54 4.05 -2.89
CA LEU A 48 -4.53 3.69 -1.90
C LEU A 48 -3.46 4.79 -1.86
N ARG A 49 -3.26 5.39 -0.68
CA ARG A 49 -2.07 6.19 -0.37
C ARG A 49 -1.19 5.41 0.60
N LEU A 50 0.00 5.07 0.15
CA LEU A 50 1.00 4.36 0.95
C LEU A 50 2.15 5.30 1.32
N GLU A 51 2.28 5.59 2.60
CA GLU A 51 3.41 6.30 3.18
C GLU A 51 4.30 5.29 3.88
N TYR A 52 5.60 5.30 3.63
CA TYR A 52 6.51 4.32 4.22
C TYR A 52 7.92 4.86 4.29
N THR A 53 8.68 4.32 5.23
CA THR A 53 10.12 4.58 5.34
C THR A 53 10.90 3.38 4.82
N VAL A 54 11.83 3.64 3.90
CA VAL A 54 12.80 2.65 3.46
C VAL A 54 14.08 2.82 4.27
N PRO A 55 14.53 1.81 5.03
CA PRO A 55 15.80 1.92 5.75
C PRO A 55 16.96 2.05 4.75
N VAL A 56 17.65 3.19 4.77
CA VAL A 56 18.80 3.46 3.87
C VAL A 56 19.90 2.40 4.01
N ALA A 57 20.09 1.84 5.21
CA ALA A 57 21.05 0.78 5.48
C ALA A 57 20.76 -0.52 4.69
N VAL A 58 19.51 -0.76 4.30
CA VAL A 58 19.09 -1.98 3.57
C VAL A 58 19.24 -1.81 2.06
N VAL A 59 19.15 -0.58 1.54
CA VAL A 59 18.98 -0.32 0.10
C VAL A 59 20.18 0.41 -0.50
N GLY A 60 20.95 1.14 0.29
CA GLY A 60 22.04 2.00 -0.21
C GLY A 60 21.52 3.18 -1.04
N ARG A 61 22.19 4.35 -0.97
CA ARG A 61 21.70 5.59 -1.62
C ARG A 61 21.49 5.47 -3.14
N LEU A 62 22.21 4.57 -3.81
CA LEU A 62 22.18 4.44 -5.27
C LEU A 62 20.99 3.60 -5.78
N ALA A 63 20.43 2.70 -4.98
CA ALA A 63 19.33 1.83 -5.42
C ALA A 63 17.93 2.37 -5.05
N GLU A 64 17.87 3.48 -4.31
CA GLU A 64 16.60 4.05 -3.80
C GLU A 64 15.60 4.35 -4.91
N LYS A 65 16.01 5.04 -5.98
CA LYS A 65 15.12 5.36 -7.11
C LYS A 65 14.57 4.11 -7.81
N LEU A 66 15.42 3.09 -7.98
CA LEU A 66 15.02 1.84 -8.60
C LEU A 66 14.01 1.09 -7.71
N LEU A 67 14.26 1.03 -6.41
CA LEU A 67 13.34 0.42 -5.44
C LEU A 67 12.00 1.15 -5.42
N LEU A 68 11.99 2.49 -5.38
CA LEU A 68 10.77 3.29 -5.41
C LEU A 68 9.95 3.00 -6.67
N SER A 69 10.59 2.93 -7.83
CA SER A 69 9.93 2.58 -9.10
C SER A 69 9.33 1.17 -9.06
N GLN A 70 10.09 0.18 -8.57
CA GLN A 70 9.59 -1.19 -8.43
C GLN A 70 8.43 -1.30 -7.44
N ASN A 71 8.47 -0.58 -6.32
CA ASN A 71 7.39 -0.57 -5.35
C ASN A 71 6.14 0.11 -5.91
N LYS A 72 6.29 1.21 -6.66
CA LYS A 72 5.17 1.84 -7.36
C LYS A 72 4.52 0.88 -8.34
N LYS A 73 5.31 0.22 -9.20
CA LYS A 73 4.80 -0.78 -10.14
C LYS A 73 4.04 -1.91 -9.44
N ALA A 74 4.60 -2.45 -8.35
CA ALA A 74 3.94 -3.50 -7.58
C ALA A 74 2.61 -3.03 -6.94
N ALA A 75 2.53 -1.78 -6.49
CA ALA A 75 1.29 -1.20 -5.97
C ALA A 75 0.23 -1.05 -7.07
N ASP A 76 0.63 -0.56 -8.24
CA ASP A 76 -0.26 -0.40 -9.41
C ASP A 76 -0.79 -1.78 -9.87
N GLU A 77 0.06 -2.80 -9.94
CA GLU A 77 -0.32 -4.19 -10.25
C GLU A 77 -1.26 -4.79 -9.19
N GLY A 78 -1.03 -4.50 -7.91
CA GLY A 78 -1.91 -4.89 -6.81
C GLY A 78 -3.32 -4.29 -6.93
N MET A 79 -3.41 -3.00 -7.27
CA MET A 79 -4.69 -2.32 -7.52
C MET A 79 -5.42 -2.90 -8.73
N ALA A 80 -4.71 -3.20 -9.81
CA ALA A 80 -5.29 -3.87 -10.98
C ALA A 80 -5.81 -5.28 -10.63
N ASN A 81 -5.11 -6.01 -9.75
CA ASN A 81 -5.57 -7.31 -9.29
C ASN A 81 -6.81 -7.22 -8.40
N LEU A 82 -6.87 -6.25 -7.48
CA LEU A 82 -8.07 -5.97 -6.68
C LEU A 82 -9.28 -5.67 -7.56
N GLN A 83 -9.10 -4.84 -8.59
CA GLN A 83 -10.17 -4.54 -9.54
C GLN A 83 -10.65 -5.81 -10.27
N ARG A 84 -9.73 -6.69 -10.70
CA ARG A 84 -10.10 -7.98 -11.32
C ARG A 84 -10.90 -8.87 -10.38
N ILE A 85 -10.54 -8.93 -9.09
CA ILE A 85 -11.27 -9.70 -8.09
C ILE A 85 -12.69 -9.15 -7.92
N PHE A 86 -12.84 -7.83 -7.74
CA PHE A 86 -14.16 -7.23 -7.54
C PHE A 86 -15.08 -7.35 -8.76
N ARG A 87 -14.54 -7.34 -9.98
CA ARG A 87 -15.32 -7.55 -11.21
C ARG A 87 -15.74 -9.01 -11.42
N ALA A 88 -15.13 -9.96 -10.71
CA ALA A 88 -15.45 -11.38 -10.79
C ALA A 88 -16.49 -11.83 -9.76
N LEU A 89 -16.90 -10.93 -8.85
CA LEU A 89 -17.98 -11.11 -7.88
C LEU A 89 -19.29 -10.58 -8.47
#